data_AF-A0A3G2UQ19-F1
#
_entry.id   AF-A0A3G2UQ19-F1
#
_cell.length_a   1.000
_cell.length_b   1.000
_cell.length_c   1.000
_cell.angle_alpha   90.00
_cell.angle_beta   90.00
_cell.angle_gamma   90.00
#
_symmetry.space_group_name_H-M   'P 1'
#
loop_
_entity.id
_entity.type
_entity.pdbx_description
1 polymer ?
#
loop_
_entity_poly.entity_id
_entity_poly.type
_entity_poly.pdbx_seq_one_letter_code
_entity_poly.pdbx_strand_id
1 'polypeptide(L)'
;MAGVIGTLARSLGPKLLIGAVLSGGALLLTDKIDRNGGTATQAKPAEAAAAPKPLPLVERRSDQGMKVDPHALAVKRVLKIEGPFEHGDYAWDEEGAPAKGPVIITVDLKAQTLSVFRDGYEIGAAVILYGATDKQSPLGAFPIMQKDADHYSSTYNNAPMPYMQRLTSDGVAIHGSDVKWGYATHGCIGVPKEFAQKLFGVTKVGDMVIITNGKMLDTSKAVVSG
;
A
#
# COMPACT_ATOMS: atom_id res chain seq x y z
N MET A 1 29.81 -16.46 0.73
CA MET A 1 30.60 -15.72 -0.26
C MET A 1 29.78 -15.64 -1.53
N ALA A 2 29.25 -14.53 -2.04
CA ALA A 2 29.18 -13.14 -1.61
C ALA A 2 27.92 -12.56 -2.27
N GLY A 3 27.07 -11.86 -1.50
CA GLY A 3 25.93 -11.12 -2.01
C GLY A 3 26.39 -9.80 -2.65
N VAL A 4 25.78 -9.44 -3.78
CA VAL A 4 26.18 -8.33 -4.64
C VAL A 4 25.69 -7.00 -4.06
N ILE A 5 26.64 -6.10 -3.82
CA ILE A 5 26.46 -4.70 -3.40
C ILE A 5 26.11 -3.86 -4.64
N GLY A 6 25.03 -3.07 -4.60
CA GLY A 6 24.64 -2.18 -5.69
C GLY A 6 25.27 -0.77 -5.56
N THR A 7 26.05 -0.35 -6.56
CA THR A 7 26.64 1.00 -6.67
C THR A 7 25.89 1.85 -7.70
N LEU A 8 25.55 3.09 -7.35
CA LEU A 8 24.87 4.07 -8.22
C LEU A 8 25.77 4.60 -9.35
N ALA A 9 25.21 4.72 -10.56
CA ALA A 9 25.70 5.63 -11.59
C ALA A 9 24.61 6.66 -11.91
N ARG A 10 24.92 7.95 -11.67
CA ARG A 10 24.12 9.10 -12.13
C ARG A 10 24.57 9.48 -13.54
N SER A 11 23.64 9.65 -14.47
CA SER A 11 23.90 10.34 -15.73
C SER A 11 23.00 11.58 -15.87
N LEU A 12 23.66 12.69 -16.21
CA LEU A 12 23.10 13.98 -16.61
C LEU A 12 22.88 14.00 -18.12
N GLY A 13 21.79 14.61 -18.59
CA GLY A 13 21.53 14.89 -20.02
C GLY A 13 20.37 15.87 -20.21
N PRO A 14 20.33 16.65 -21.32
CA PRO A 14 20.20 18.11 -21.23
C PRO A 14 18.81 18.71 -21.47
N LYS A 15 18.66 19.96 -21.01
CA LYS A 15 17.52 20.87 -21.20
C LYS A 15 17.37 21.30 -22.66
N LEU A 16 16.13 21.37 -23.14
CA LEU A 16 15.74 22.08 -24.37
C LEU A 16 14.54 22.98 -24.06
N LEU A 17 14.79 24.29 -24.18
CA LEU A 17 13.79 25.37 -24.29
C LEU A 17 13.43 25.59 -25.76
N ILE A 18 12.33 26.31 -26.00
CA ILE A 18 11.79 26.94 -27.23
C ILE A 18 10.33 26.44 -27.42
N GLY A 19 9.28 27.25 -27.53
CA GLY A 19 9.15 28.70 -27.60
C GLY A 19 7.66 29.08 -27.59
N ALA A 20 7.36 30.32 -27.18
CA ALA A 20 6.02 30.90 -27.17
C ALA A 20 5.65 31.46 -28.54
N VAL A 21 4.39 31.28 -28.97
CA VAL A 21 3.73 32.14 -29.97
C VAL A 21 2.29 32.38 -29.53
N LEU A 22 1.98 33.66 -29.31
CA LEU A 22 0.65 34.24 -29.11
C LEU A 22 0.07 34.66 -30.46
N SER A 23 -1.20 34.33 -30.72
CA SER A 23 -2.17 35.03 -31.59
C SER A 23 -3.47 34.19 -31.54
N GLY A 24 -4.66 34.67 -31.23
CA GLY A 24 -5.25 35.99 -31.41
C GLY A 24 -6.30 35.90 -32.53
N GLY A 25 -7.60 36.02 -32.20
CA GLY A 25 -8.64 36.31 -33.19
C GLY A 25 -9.86 35.38 -33.18
N ALA A 26 -10.97 35.87 -32.61
CA ALA A 26 -12.32 35.35 -32.81
C ALA A 26 -12.95 35.97 -34.07
N LEU A 27 -13.75 35.21 -34.81
CA LEU A 27 -14.85 35.77 -35.61
C LEU A 27 -15.87 34.68 -35.98
N LEU A 28 -17.09 34.90 -35.51
CA LEU A 28 -18.32 34.19 -35.82
C LEU A 28 -18.75 34.50 -37.26
N LEU A 29 -19.10 33.48 -38.04
CA LEU A 29 -19.98 33.61 -39.20
C LEU A 29 -20.92 32.40 -39.24
N THR A 30 -22.21 32.72 -39.12
CA THR A 30 -23.36 31.84 -39.25
C THR A 30 -23.67 31.60 -40.72
N ASP A 31 -24.02 30.37 -41.10
CA ASP A 31 -24.86 30.17 -42.28
C ASP A 31 -25.90 29.07 -42.02
N LYS A 32 -27.16 29.43 -42.32
CA LYS A 32 -28.34 28.58 -42.21
C LYS A 32 -28.43 27.71 -43.46
N ILE A 33 -28.60 26.40 -43.27
CA ILE A 33 -29.17 25.53 -44.30
C ILE A 33 -30.38 24.80 -43.69
N ASP A 34 -31.56 25.26 -44.09
CA ASP A 34 -32.81 24.49 -44.00
C ASP A 34 -32.88 23.57 -45.23
N ARG A 35 -33.03 22.25 -45.01
CA ARG A 35 -34.11 21.43 -45.60
C ARG A 35 -33.92 19.91 -45.40
N ASN A 36 -35.03 19.33 -44.94
CA ASN A 36 -35.62 18.04 -45.32
C ASN A 36 -35.42 16.83 -44.40
N GLY A 37 -36.45 16.57 -43.60
CA GLY A 37 -37.17 15.28 -43.55
C GLY A 37 -36.35 14.00 -43.45
N GLY A 38 -36.02 13.61 -42.23
CA GLY A 38 -35.61 12.25 -41.88
C GLY A 38 -35.74 12.06 -40.38
N THR A 39 -36.69 11.22 -39.97
CA THR A 39 -36.86 10.78 -38.57
C THR A 39 -35.60 10.05 -38.11
N ALA A 40 -34.66 10.79 -37.53
CA ALA A 40 -33.58 10.25 -36.73
C ALA A 40 -34.04 10.30 -35.27
N THR A 41 -34.32 9.12 -34.71
CA THR A 41 -34.40 8.90 -33.26
C THR A 41 -33.17 9.54 -32.62
N GLN A 42 -33.36 10.64 -31.89
CA GLN A 42 -32.35 11.18 -31.00
C GLN A 42 -32.16 10.15 -29.88
N ALA A 43 -31.08 9.37 -29.97
CA ALA A 43 -30.54 8.68 -28.82
C ALA A 43 -30.13 9.76 -27.81
N LYS A 44 -30.83 9.81 -26.68
CA LYS A 44 -30.41 10.51 -25.47
C LYS A 44 -28.92 10.22 -25.25
N PRO A 45 -28.05 11.23 -25.05
CA PRO A 45 -26.68 10.96 -24.66
C PRO A 45 -26.72 10.06 -23.44
N ALA A 46 -26.15 8.86 -23.57
CA ALA A 46 -25.88 8.02 -22.43
C ALA A 46 -25.00 8.86 -21.52
N GLU A 47 -25.61 9.35 -20.44
CA GLU A 47 -24.94 9.95 -19.31
C GLU A 47 -23.83 8.98 -18.94
N ALA A 48 -22.59 9.35 -19.31
CA ALA A 48 -21.42 8.58 -18.97
C ALA A 48 -21.49 8.37 -17.46
N ALA A 49 -21.79 7.13 -17.06
CA ALA A 49 -21.91 6.76 -15.68
C ALA A 49 -20.63 7.26 -15.00
N ALA A 50 -20.78 8.32 -14.20
CA ALA A 50 -19.69 8.86 -13.42
C ALA A 50 -19.08 7.68 -12.67
N ALA A 51 -17.77 7.48 -12.84
CA ALA A 51 -17.03 6.51 -12.04
C ALA A 51 -17.47 6.69 -10.58
N PRO A 52 -17.78 5.61 -9.84
CA PRO A 52 -18.26 5.72 -8.47
C PRO A 52 -17.26 6.57 -7.70
N LYS A 53 -17.73 7.66 -7.08
CA LYS A 53 -16.93 8.46 -6.16
C LYS A 53 -16.29 7.48 -5.17
N PRO A 54 -14.97 7.52 -4.94
CA PRO A 54 -14.34 6.67 -3.95
C PRO A 54 -15.11 6.80 -2.64
N LEU A 55 -15.53 5.69 -2.06
CA LEU A 55 -16.16 5.69 -0.74
C LEU A 55 -15.22 6.49 0.19
N PRO A 56 -15.74 7.45 0.97
CA PRO A 56 -14.89 8.19 1.89
C PRO A 56 -14.18 7.20 2.79
N LEU A 57 -12.86 7.31 2.86
CA LEU A 57 -12.06 6.57 3.82
C LEU A 57 -12.53 6.96 5.22
N VAL A 58 -13.35 6.11 5.82
CA VAL A 58 -13.83 6.33 7.18
C VAL A 58 -12.63 6.13 8.10
N GLU A 59 -12.22 7.23 8.74
CA GLU A 59 -11.21 7.18 9.79
C GLU A 59 -11.67 6.23 10.91
N ARG A 60 -10.76 5.39 11.42
CA ARG A 60 -11.06 4.46 12.50
C ARG A 60 -10.07 4.60 13.63
N ARG A 61 -10.54 4.51 14.88
CA ARG A 61 -9.67 4.36 16.04
C ARG A 61 -9.16 2.94 16.17
N SER A 62 -8.10 2.75 16.95
CA SER A 62 -7.49 1.44 17.20
C SER A 62 -8.46 0.39 17.77
N ASP A 63 -9.48 0.80 18.53
CA ASP A 63 -10.52 -0.05 19.08
C ASP A 63 -11.68 -0.37 18.11
N GLN A 64 -11.67 0.20 16.91
CA GLN A 64 -12.76 0.14 15.93
C GLN A 64 -12.40 -0.69 14.67
N GLY A 65 -11.47 -1.64 14.79
CA GLY A 65 -11.08 -2.50 13.67
C GLY A 65 -12.26 -3.24 13.03
N MET A 66 -12.31 -3.29 11.71
CA MET A 66 -13.34 -4.05 11.00
C MET A 66 -13.11 -5.55 11.19
N LYS A 67 -14.17 -6.31 11.46
CA LYS A 67 -14.12 -7.77 11.43
C LYS A 67 -14.01 -8.20 9.96
N VAL A 68 -12.89 -8.82 9.62
CA VAL A 68 -12.67 -9.43 8.31
C VAL A 68 -12.25 -10.86 8.57
N ASP A 69 -12.81 -11.80 7.82
CA ASP A 69 -12.29 -13.15 7.79
C ASP A 69 -10.93 -13.11 7.08
N PRO A 70 -9.80 -13.42 7.76
CA PRO A 70 -8.51 -13.46 7.11
C PRO A 70 -8.52 -14.43 5.92
N HIS A 71 -9.27 -15.53 5.99
CA HIS A 71 -9.36 -16.52 4.92
C HIS A 71 -10.16 -16.06 3.69
N ALA A 72 -10.79 -14.88 3.74
CA ALA A 72 -11.44 -14.30 2.57
C ALA A 72 -10.44 -13.85 1.48
N LEU A 73 -9.15 -13.73 1.82
CA LEU A 73 -8.11 -13.48 0.83
C LEU A 73 -7.75 -14.78 0.13
N ALA A 74 -8.03 -14.87 -1.17
CA ALA A 74 -7.57 -15.98 -1.99
C ALA A 74 -6.04 -15.89 -2.20
N VAL A 75 -5.27 -16.57 -1.35
CA VAL A 75 -3.82 -16.68 -1.50
C VAL A 75 -3.51 -17.64 -2.65
N LYS A 76 -2.85 -17.13 -3.68
CA LYS A 76 -2.43 -17.87 -4.88
C LYS A 76 -0.98 -18.35 -4.78
N ARG A 77 -0.12 -17.53 -4.17
CA ARG A 77 1.29 -17.85 -3.98
C ARG A 77 1.82 -17.29 -2.67
N VAL A 78 2.71 -18.04 -2.03
CA VAL A 78 3.51 -17.60 -0.88
C VAL A 78 5.00 -17.64 -1.22
N LEU A 79 5.78 -16.78 -0.57
CA LEU A 79 7.23 -16.77 -0.72
C LEU A 79 7.85 -17.96 -0.01
N LYS A 80 8.86 -18.56 -0.63
CA LYS A 80 9.74 -19.52 0.02
C LYS A 80 10.76 -18.78 0.89
N ILE A 81 10.68 -19.00 2.19
CA ILE A 81 11.65 -18.48 3.16
C ILE A 81 12.49 -19.66 3.62
N GLU A 82 13.78 -19.64 3.32
CA GLU A 82 14.71 -20.69 3.71
C GLU A 82 15.39 -20.33 5.04
N GLY A 83 15.41 -21.29 5.98
CA GLY A 83 16.03 -21.10 7.29
C GLY A 83 15.14 -20.39 8.32
N PRO A 84 15.70 -20.06 9.50
CA PRO A 84 14.97 -19.31 10.52
C PRO A 84 14.69 -17.88 10.02
N PHE A 85 13.50 -17.37 10.34
CA PHE A 85 13.07 -16.01 10.00
C PHE A 85 13.11 -15.18 11.29
N GLU A 86 14.21 -14.46 11.50
CA GLU A 86 14.59 -13.84 12.77
C GLU A 86 14.37 -12.31 12.76
N HIS A 87 14.59 -11.68 13.92
CA HIS A 87 14.41 -10.23 14.07
C HIS A 87 15.36 -9.47 13.13
N GLY A 88 14.78 -8.66 12.25
CA GLY A 88 15.52 -7.91 11.23
C GLY A 88 15.41 -8.53 9.84
N ASP A 89 15.00 -9.80 9.75
CA ASP A 89 14.84 -10.48 8.48
C ASP A 89 13.60 -9.99 7.72
N TYR A 90 13.75 -9.96 6.40
CA TYR A 90 12.66 -9.77 5.48
C TYR A 90 12.94 -10.50 4.16
N ALA A 91 11.88 -10.90 3.48
CA ALA A 91 11.91 -11.39 2.12
C ALA A 91 11.13 -10.43 1.21
N TRP A 92 11.59 -10.24 -0.02
CA TRP A 92 10.89 -9.47 -1.02
C TRP A 92 11.15 -10.02 -2.41
N ASP A 93 10.08 -10.41 -3.10
CA ASP A 93 10.15 -10.92 -4.46
C ASP A 93 8.84 -10.66 -5.21
N GLU A 94 8.91 -9.84 -6.26
CA GLU A 94 7.78 -9.51 -7.12
C GLU A 94 7.75 -10.37 -8.39
N GLU A 95 8.75 -11.22 -8.63
CA GLU A 95 8.82 -12.08 -9.80
C GLU A 95 7.59 -12.98 -9.84
N GLY A 96 6.97 -13.11 -11.02
CA GLY A 96 5.75 -13.89 -11.25
C GLY A 96 4.47 -13.36 -10.58
N ALA A 97 4.53 -12.26 -9.81
CA ALA A 97 3.33 -11.57 -9.34
C ALA A 97 2.80 -10.62 -10.43
N PRO A 98 1.48 -10.38 -10.50
CA PRO A 98 0.92 -9.37 -11.38
C PRO A 98 1.55 -7.99 -11.13
N ALA A 99 1.86 -7.25 -12.20
CA ALA A 99 2.45 -5.90 -12.08
C ALA A 99 1.51 -4.88 -11.41
N LYS A 100 0.19 -5.14 -11.42
CA LYS A 100 -0.85 -4.32 -10.81
C LYS A 100 -1.88 -5.21 -10.15
N GLY A 101 -2.55 -4.69 -9.14
CA GLY A 101 -3.64 -5.39 -8.45
C GLY A 101 -3.95 -4.76 -7.11
N PRO A 102 -5.01 -5.26 -6.43
CA PRO A 102 -5.24 -4.91 -5.04
C PRO A 102 -4.04 -5.37 -4.20
N VAL A 103 -3.59 -4.49 -3.31
CA VAL A 103 -2.54 -4.81 -2.33
C VAL A 103 -3.21 -4.95 -0.96
N ILE A 104 -2.90 -6.05 -0.29
CA ILE A 104 -3.41 -6.35 1.04
C ILE A 104 -2.24 -6.78 1.90
N ILE A 105 -2.20 -6.22 3.11
CA ILE A 105 -1.17 -6.50 4.09
C ILE A 105 -1.82 -7.30 5.22
N THR A 106 -1.15 -8.35 5.66
CA THR A 106 -1.56 -9.09 6.85
C THR A 106 -0.48 -9.04 7.90
N VAL A 107 -0.88 -8.89 9.15
CA VAL A 107 0.01 -8.86 10.31
C VAL A 107 -0.52 -9.89 11.30
N ASP A 108 0.31 -10.85 11.70
CA ASP A 108 -0.02 -11.78 12.79
C ASP A 108 0.88 -11.48 13.99
N LEU A 109 0.28 -10.96 15.06
CA LEU A 109 1.00 -10.58 16.28
C LEU A 109 1.56 -11.78 17.05
N LYS A 110 0.97 -12.97 16.91
CA LYS A 110 1.46 -14.19 17.55
C LYS A 110 2.67 -14.76 16.81
N ALA A 111 2.61 -14.73 15.49
CA ALA A 111 3.72 -15.17 14.64
C ALA A 111 4.83 -14.10 14.53
N GLN A 112 4.53 -12.85 14.91
CA GLN A 112 5.42 -11.68 14.78
C GLN A 112 5.83 -11.44 13.32
N THR A 113 4.89 -11.62 12.39
CA THR A 113 5.14 -11.48 10.96
C THR A 113 4.17 -10.52 10.28
N LEU A 114 4.65 -9.89 9.20
CA LEU A 114 3.86 -9.14 8.26
C LEU A 114 4.10 -9.70 6.86
N SER A 115 3.01 -9.95 6.13
CA SER A 115 3.03 -10.39 4.72
C SER A 115 2.30 -9.39 3.83
N VAL A 116 2.77 -9.26 2.60
CA VAL A 116 2.27 -8.32 1.58
C VAL A 116 1.83 -9.12 0.37
N PHE A 117 0.56 -9.01 0.03
CA PHE A 117 -0.03 -9.69 -1.11
C PHE A 117 -0.44 -8.70 -2.17
N ARG A 118 -0.08 -8.97 -3.43
CA ARG A 118 -0.59 -8.27 -4.60
C ARG A 118 -1.38 -9.25 -5.45
N ASP A 119 -2.69 -9.01 -5.58
CA ASP A 119 -3.61 -9.91 -6.29
C ASP A 119 -3.51 -11.38 -5.84
N GLY A 120 -3.28 -11.61 -4.55
CA GLY A 120 -3.15 -12.94 -3.95
C GLY A 120 -1.75 -13.57 -4.05
N TYR A 121 -0.78 -12.90 -4.67
CA TYR A 121 0.63 -13.33 -4.67
C TYR A 121 1.37 -12.62 -3.55
N GLU A 122 1.96 -13.37 -2.63
CA GLU A 122 2.89 -12.80 -1.66
C GLU A 122 4.11 -12.24 -2.40
N ILE A 123 4.40 -10.97 -2.13
CA ILE A 123 5.52 -10.23 -2.70
C ILE A 123 6.52 -9.74 -1.64
N GLY A 124 6.15 -9.86 -0.37
CA GLY A 124 7.06 -9.55 0.72
C GLY A 124 6.59 -10.13 2.04
N ALA A 125 7.55 -10.49 2.88
CA ALA A 125 7.34 -10.90 4.26
C ALA A 125 8.39 -10.25 5.15
N ALA A 126 8.07 -9.94 6.40
CA ALA A 126 9.03 -9.39 7.37
C ALA A 126 8.71 -9.85 8.80
N VAL A 127 9.75 -9.98 9.62
CA VAL A 127 9.59 -10.02 11.07
C VAL A 127 9.29 -8.62 11.58
N ILE A 128 8.38 -8.51 12.55
CA ILE A 128 7.88 -7.22 13.05
C ILE A 128 8.25 -6.97 14.51
N LEU A 129 8.27 -5.69 14.87
CA LEU A 129 7.99 -5.24 16.23
C LEU A 129 6.52 -4.82 16.34
N TYR A 130 5.92 -5.02 17.49
CA TYR A 130 4.53 -4.63 17.77
C TYR A 130 4.40 -4.08 19.19
N GLY A 131 3.19 -3.64 19.52
CA GLY A 131 2.89 -3.00 20.79
C GLY A 131 3.21 -3.86 22.00
N ALA A 132 3.93 -3.29 22.95
CA ALA A 132 4.18 -3.89 24.26
C ALA A 132 2.86 -4.12 25.04
N THR A 133 2.94 -4.88 26.12
CA THR A 133 1.76 -5.33 26.90
C THR A 133 0.90 -4.18 27.44
N ASP A 134 1.51 -3.04 27.72
CA ASP A 134 0.87 -1.81 28.19
C ASP A 134 0.23 -0.98 27.06
N LYS A 135 0.65 -1.18 25.80
CA LYS A 135 0.06 -0.55 24.63
C LYS A 135 0.08 -1.46 23.40
N GLN A 136 -0.83 -2.43 23.42
CA GLN A 136 -0.95 -3.47 22.39
C GLN A 136 -1.33 -2.90 21.02
N SER A 137 -0.83 -3.55 19.97
CA SER A 137 -1.29 -3.28 18.61
C SER A 137 -2.76 -3.69 18.43
N PRO A 138 -3.57 -2.91 17.70
CA PRO A 138 -4.99 -3.19 17.54
C PRO A 138 -5.24 -4.41 16.66
N LEU A 139 -6.40 -5.05 16.86
CA LEU A 139 -6.86 -6.16 16.03
C LEU A 139 -7.95 -5.71 15.06
N GLY A 140 -8.05 -6.40 13.92
CA GLY A 140 -9.04 -6.14 12.88
C GLY A 140 -8.42 -5.54 11.62
N ALA A 141 -9.28 -5.08 10.72
CA ALA A 141 -8.86 -4.52 9.45
C ALA A 141 -8.95 -3.00 9.40
N PHE A 142 -7.88 -2.38 8.92
CA PHE A 142 -7.67 -0.94 8.87
C PHE A 142 -7.17 -0.53 7.48
N PRO A 143 -7.77 0.47 6.83
CA PRO A 143 -7.20 1.02 5.61
C PRO A 143 -5.99 1.88 5.93
N ILE A 144 -5.04 1.99 4.99
CA ILE A 144 -3.99 3.01 5.05
C ILE A 144 -4.65 4.37 4.83
N MET A 145 -4.58 5.24 5.83
CA MET A 145 -5.22 6.55 5.83
C MET A 145 -4.28 7.66 5.36
N GLN A 146 -2.99 7.52 5.67
CA GLN A 146 -1.97 8.51 5.35
C GLN A 146 -0.65 7.79 5.09
N LYS A 147 0.17 8.39 4.23
CA LYS A 147 1.54 7.97 3.95
C LYS A 147 2.46 9.17 4.08
N ASP A 148 3.59 9.02 4.76
CA ASP A 148 4.60 10.05 4.95
C ASP A 148 5.98 9.40 5.04
N ALA A 149 6.87 9.72 4.10
CA ALA A 149 8.18 9.09 3.98
C ALA A 149 9.16 9.55 5.08
N ASP A 150 9.04 10.79 5.52
CA ASP A 150 9.98 11.47 6.43
C ASP A 150 9.29 11.82 7.76
N HIS A 151 8.38 10.95 8.21
CA HIS A 151 7.54 11.22 9.38
C HIS A 151 8.32 11.25 10.69
N TYR A 152 7.95 12.19 11.57
CA TYR A 152 8.42 12.26 12.95
C TYR A 152 7.22 12.29 13.90
N SER A 153 7.23 11.40 14.91
CA SER A 153 6.14 11.33 15.87
C SER A 153 6.24 12.43 16.92
N SER A 154 5.28 13.36 16.91
CA SER A 154 5.15 14.37 17.97
C SER A 154 4.82 13.77 19.34
N THR A 155 4.20 12.58 19.37
CA THR A 155 3.82 11.88 20.61
C THR A 155 4.99 11.14 21.26
N TYR A 156 6.01 10.76 20.47
CA TYR A 156 7.18 10.02 20.96
C TYR A 156 8.46 10.83 20.80
N ASN A 157 8.50 12.02 21.41
CA ASN A 157 9.69 12.89 21.46
C ASN A 157 10.35 13.12 20.08
N ASN A 158 9.55 13.32 19.04
CA ASN A 158 10.02 13.50 17.67
C ASN A 158 10.86 12.32 17.17
N ALA A 159 10.50 11.09 17.57
CA ALA A 159 11.14 9.88 17.08
C ALA A 159 10.89 9.71 15.56
N PRO A 160 11.92 9.35 14.78
CA PRO A 160 11.77 9.14 13.35
C PRO A 160 10.97 7.87 13.07
N MET A 161 10.00 7.97 12.17
CA MET A 161 9.17 6.88 11.66
C MET A 161 9.25 6.85 10.13
N PRO A 162 10.40 6.45 9.55
CA PRO A 162 10.58 6.50 8.10
C PRO A 162 9.56 5.60 7.40
N TYR A 163 9.05 6.08 6.26
CA TYR A 163 8.04 5.37 5.45
C TYR A 163 6.77 5.02 6.23
N MET A 164 6.31 5.96 7.06
CA MET A 164 5.11 5.81 7.87
C MET A 164 3.86 5.63 7.01
N GLN A 165 3.02 4.68 7.42
CA GLN A 165 1.69 4.43 6.87
C GLN A 165 0.66 4.34 8.01
N ARG A 166 -0.13 5.39 8.19
CA ARG A 166 -1.09 5.53 9.30
C ARG A 166 -2.30 4.65 9.06
N LEU A 167 -2.70 3.88 10.06
CA LEU A 167 -3.82 2.95 10.02
C LEU A 167 -5.03 3.45 10.82
N THR A 168 -4.78 4.23 11.87
CA THR A 168 -5.82 4.69 12.78
C THR A 168 -5.75 6.18 13.05
N SER A 169 -6.88 6.75 13.45
CA SER A 169 -6.97 8.19 13.79
C SER A 169 -6.19 8.56 15.05
N ASP A 170 -5.99 7.60 15.95
CA ASP A 170 -5.21 7.72 17.19
C ASP A 170 -3.73 7.34 17.04
N GLY A 171 -3.25 7.18 15.79
CA GLY A 171 -1.81 7.22 15.48
C GLY A 171 -1.10 5.87 15.39
N VAL A 172 -1.82 4.76 15.32
CA VAL A 172 -1.20 3.46 14.99
C VAL A 172 -0.79 3.47 13.52
N ALA A 173 0.43 3.03 13.22
CA ALA A 173 1.00 3.03 11.89
C ALA A 173 1.94 1.83 11.65
N ILE A 174 2.20 1.52 10.38
CA ILE A 174 3.36 0.74 9.96
C ILE A 174 4.51 1.71 9.67
N HIS A 175 5.73 1.43 10.13
CA HIS A 175 6.90 2.24 9.80
C HIS A 175 8.22 1.47 9.90
N GLY A 176 9.26 2.02 9.28
CA GLY A 176 10.62 1.52 9.41
C GLY A 176 11.12 1.62 10.86
N SER A 177 11.74 0.55 11.35
CA SER A 177 12.23 0.38 12.71
C SER A 177 13.52 -0.44 12.70
N ASP A 178 14.25 -0.36 13.81
CA ASP A 178 15.35 -1.27 14.10
C ASP A 178 14.79 -2.53 14.78
N VAL A 179 14.47 -3.54 13.97
CA VAL A 179 13.79 -4.77 14.43
C VAL A 179 14.82 -5.69 15.09
N LYS A 180 14.87 -5.66 16.42
CA LYS A 180 15.82 -6.40 17.24
C LYS A 180 15.12 -7.11 18.39
N TRP A 181 15.72 -8.21 18.85
CA TRP A 181 15.23 -8.91 20.02
C TRP A 181 15.23 -8.00 21.26
N GLY A 182 14.16 -8.07 22.06
CA GLY A 182 13.96 -7.26 23.26
C GLY A 182 13.40 -5.86 23.01
N TYR A 183 13.14 -5.49 21.76
CA TYR A 183 12.53 -4.21 21.40
C TYR A 183 11.01 -4.40 21.22
N ALA A 184 10.25 -3.33 21.44
CA ALA A 184 8.82 -3.29 21.22
C ALA A 184 8.41 -1.87 20.81
N THR A 185 7.21 -1.74 20.26
CA THR A 185 6.60 -0.44 19.96
C THR A 185 5.56 -0.08 21.02
N HIS A 186 4.98 1.11 20.88
CA HIS A 186 3.85 1.59 21.67
C HIS A 186 2.56 1.51 20.83
N GLY A 187 2.35 0.37 20.15
CA GLY A 187 1.15 0.03 19.37
C GLY A 187 1.36 -0.03 17.86
N CYS A 188 2.36 0.69 17.33
CA CYS A 188 2.72 0.66 15.90
C CYS A 188 3.26 -0.71 15.47
N ILE A 189 3.27 -0.97 14.16
CA ILE A 189 3.93 -2.13 13.58
C ILE A 189 5.27 -1.68 13.00
N GLY A 190 6.36 -2.06 13.66
CA GLY A 190 7.71 -1.77 13.22
C GLY A 190 8.22 -2.85 12.27
N VAL A 191 8.77 -2.46 11.13
CA VAL A 191 9.38 -3.37 10.13
C VAL A 191 10.79 -2.93 9.79
N PRO A 192 11.67 -3.80 9.23
CA PRO A 192 12.99 -3.37 8.77
C PRO A 192 12.88 -2.18 7.81
N LYS A 193 13.79 -1.20 7.92
CA LYS A 193 13.68 0.07 7.17
C LYS A 193 13.61 -0.12 5.65
N GLU A 194 14.41 -1.04 5.11
CA GLU A 194 14.41 -1.36 3.68
C GLU A 194 13.09 -1.98 3.22
N PHE A 195 12.54 -2.89 4.04
CA PHE A 195 11.22 -3.45 3.81
C PHE A 195 10.14 -2.35 3.83
N ALA A 196 10.21 -1.42 4.79
CA ALA A 196 9.27 -0.30 4.88
C ALA A 196 9.28 0.57 3.62
N GLN A 197 10.46 0.82 3.04
CA GLN A 197 10.61 1.54 1.78
C GLN A 197 9.92 0.82 0.61
N LYS A 198 10.13 -0.50 0.49
CA LYS A 198 9.51 -1.32 -0.56
C LYS A 198 8.00 -1.38 -0.40
N LEU A 199 7.53 -1.65 0.81
CA LEU A 199 6.11 -1.64 1.16
C LEU A 199 5.48 -0.29 0.81
N PHE A 200 6.14 0.82 1.16
CA PHE A 200 5.66 2.16 0.87
C PHE A 200 5.52 2.40 -0.64
N GLY A 201 6.42 1.87 -1.46
CA GLY A 201 6.38 2.01 -2.92
C GLY A 201 5.22 1.26 -3.58
N VAL A 202 4.76 0.14 -3.02
CA VAL A 202 3.72 -0.70 -3.64
C VAL A 202 2.30 -0.45 -3.13
N THR A 203 2.17 0.25 -2.01
CA THR A 203 0.91 0.50 -1.32
C THR A 203 0.40 1.93 -1.57
N LYS A 204 -0.90 2.11 -1.50
CA LYS A 204 -1.59 3.41 -1.58
C LYS A 204 -2.55 3.60 -0.42
N VAL A 205 -2.92 4.87 -0.21
CA VAL A 205 -4.03 5.22 0.70
C VAL A 205 -5.28 4.44 0.28
N GLY A 206 -5.90 3.77 1.25
CA GLY A 206 -7.05 2.89 1.09
C GLY A 206 -6.74 1.40 0.93
N ASP A 207 -5.48 1.00 0.70
CA ASP A 207 -5.11 -0.41 0.78
C ASP A 207 -5.31 -0.93 2.20
N MET A 208 -5.69 -2.20 2.32
CA MET A 208 -6.13 -2.78 3.58
C MET A 208 -4.98 -3.47 4.33
N VAL A 209 -4.94 -3.24 5.64
CA VAL A 209 -4.08 -3.94 6.61
C VAL A 209 -4.97 -4.75 7.55
N ILE A 210 -4.75 -6.05 7.63
CA ILE A 210 -5.49 -6.96 8.51
C ILE A 210 -4.55 -7.40 9.64
N ILE A 211 -4.88 -7.05 10.88
CA ILE A 211 -4.08 -7.39 12.06
C ILE A 211 -4.80 -8.48 12.87
N THR A 212 -4.13 -9.61 13.05
CA THR A 212 -4.64 -10.79 13.76
C THR A 212 -3.71 -11.21 14.90
N ASN A 213 -4.15 -12.16 15.71
CA ASN A 213 -3.36 -12.75 16.78
C ASN A 213 -3.50 -14.28 16.72
N GLY A 214 -2.63 -14.93 15.95
CA GLY A 214 -2.63 -16.38 15.74
C GLY A 214 -3.68 -16.87 14.73
N LYS A 215 -4.15 -16.01 13.83
CA LYS A 215 -5.04 -16.39 12.73
C LYS A 215 -4.33 -16.04 11.42
N MET A 216 -3.69 -17.04 10.83
CA MET A 216 -3.03 -16.92 9.53
C MET A 216 -4.04 -16.99 8.38
N LEU A 217 -3.65 -16.50 7.21
CA LEU A 217 -4.39 -16.70 5.97
C LEU A 217 -4.49 -18.18 5.62
N ASP A 218 -5.55 -18.58 4.89
CA ASP A 218 -5.61 -19.94 4.33
C ASP A 218 -4.67 -20.02 3.13
N THR A 219 -3.55 -20.71 3.31
CA THR A 219 -2.55 -20.95 2.27
C THR A 219 -2.64 -22.36 1.68
N SER A 220 -3.66 -23.16 2.03
CA SER A 220 -3.77 -24.57 1.62
C SER A 220 -3.81 -24.80 0.10
N LYS A 221 -4.22 -23.78 -0.66
CA LYS A 221 -4.28 -23.80 -2.13
C LYS A 221 -3.16 -22.98 -2.80
N ALA A 222 -2.28 -22.37 -2.00
CA ALA A 222 -1.23 -21.51 -2.51
C ALA A 222 -0.06 -22.35 -3.04
N VAL A 223 0.52 -21.91 -4.16
CA VAL A 223 1.80 -22.44 -4.65
C VAL A 223 2.93 -21.77 -3.89
N VAL A 224 3.97 -22.52 -3.52
CA VAL A 224 5.19 -21.94 -2.92
C VAL A 224 6.13 -21.53 -4.05
N SER A 225 6.73 -20.33 -3.99
CA SER A 225 7.74 -19.93 -4.98
C SER A 225 8.90 -20.94 -5.04
N GLY A 226 9.32 -21.32 -6.24
CA GLY A 226 10.34 -22.34 -6.49
C GLY A 226 11.76 -21.80 -6.34
#